data_AF-A0A2V6N031-F1
#
_entry.id   AF-A0A2V6N031-F1
#
_cell.length_a   1.000
_cell.length_b   1.000
_cell.length_c   1.000
_cell.angle_alpha   90.00
_cell.angle_beta   90.00
_cell.angle_gamma   90.00
#
_symmetry.space_group_name_H-M   'P 1'
#
loop_
_entity.id
_entity.type
_entity.pdbx_description
1 polymer ?
#
loop_
_entity_poly.entity_id
_entity_poly.type
_entity_poly.pdbx_seq_one_letter_code
_entity_poly.pdbx_strand_id
1 'polypeptide(L)'
;MKPARALVISVLLPASVFAQGLPPAASPSPPPTSDEETIIPTFETQKLARTYILDIPAPRGQITDRTGLPLAQNKVSYNLAISFPTPLDFTDTKAVAFAREKIDKAAKLIGRSIKISDDAILRHYHNRGILPLEIAQNLSKSEYEAVKDQAKDFLVVRPIYVRTYPNGKVAGQIIGYTGKTGRNLDGIIDNHETLWPETEGRDGLEQTFNEMLTGKHGEYKITFDKDGRKTSEKLIKSAVPGNNI
;
A
#
# COMPACT_ATOMS: atom_id res chain seq x y z
N MET A 1 -66.81 -61.34 -14.94
CA MET A 1 -66.83 -60.11 -15.78
C MET A 1 -65.44 -59.48 -15.70
N LYS A 2 -64.74 -59.36 -16.83
CA LYS A 2 -63.40 -58.74 -16.91
C LYS A 2 -63.49 -57.24 -16.64
N PRO A 3 -62.41 -56.65 -16.12
CA PRO A 3 -61.88 -55.48 -16.82
C PRO A 3 -60.39 -55.61 -17.14
N ALA A 4 -60.06 -55.11 -18.33
CA ALA A 4 -58.74 -54.98 -18.89
C ALA A 4 -57.92 -53.91 -18.15
N ARG A 5 -56.60 -54.14 -18.04
CA ARG A 5 -55.62 -53.06 -17.89
C ARG A 5 -54.49 -53.28 -18.88
N ALA A 6 -54.36 -52.31 -19.77
CA ALA A 6 -53.43 -52.27 -20.88
C ALA A 6 -51.99 -52.05 -20.37
N LEU A 7 -51.10 -52.84 -20.97
CA LEU A 7 -49.65 -52.78 -20.89
C LEU A 7 -49.19 -51.63 -21.80
N VAL A 8 -48.56 -50.59 -21.25
CA VAL A 8 -47.88 -49.56 -22.06
C VAL A 8 -46.40 -49.89 -22.07
N ILE A 9 -45.97 -50.48 -23.19
CA ILE A 9 -44.58 -50.72 -23.56
C ILE A 9 -44.00 -49.38 -24.02
N SER A 10 -42.98 -48.88 -23.33
CA SER A 10 -42.22 -47.69 -23.73
C SER A 10 -41.26 -48.06 -24.84
N VAL A 11 -41.49 -47.53 -26.04
CA VAL A 11 -40.67 -47.72 -27.24
C VAL A 11 -39.53 -46.70 -27.24
N LEU A 12 -38.29 -47.18 -27.25
CA LEU A 12 -37.09 -46.37 -27.51
C LEU A 12 -37.08 -45.90 -28.97
N LEU A 13 -36.92 -44.59 -29.18
CA LEU A 13 -36.51 -43.99 -30.45
C LEU A 13 -35.01 -43.59 -30.36
N PRO A 14 -34.19 -43.85 -31.39
CA PRO A 14 -32.82 -43.34 -31.44
C PRO A 14 -32.83 -41.93 -32.04
N ALA A 15 -32.36 -40.94 -31.28
CA ALA A 15 -32.14 -39.59 -31.80
C ALA A 15 -30.74 -39.49 -32.41
N SER A 16 -30.71 -39.24 -33.71
CA SER A 16 -29.54 -39.02 -34.55
C SER A 16 -28.65 -37.89 -34.06
N VAL A 17 -27.34 -38.14 -34.07
CA VAL A 17 -26.29 -37.17 -33.77
C VAL A 17 -26.23 -36.13 -34.89
N PHE A 18 -26.73 -34.93 -34.62
CA PHE A 18 -26.39 -33.74 -35.40
C PHE A 18 -25.29 -32.99 -34.66
N ALA A 19 -24.09 -32.96 -35.24
CA ALA A 19 -23.00 -32.09 -34.81
C ALA A 19 -23.39 -30.63 -35.07
N GLN A 20 -23.82 -29.92 -34.03
CA GLN A 20 -23.90 -28.47 -34.05
C GLN A 20 -22.49 -27.92 -33.81
N GLY A 21 -21.95 -27.23 -34.81
CA GLY A 21 -20.70 -26.48 -34.69
C GLY A 21 -20.83 -25.41 -33.62
N LEU A 22 -19.93 -25.44 -32.64
CA LEU A 22 -19.72 -24.36 -31.68
C LEU A 22 -19.34 -23.08 -32.45
N PRO A 23 -19.93 -21.91 -32.13
CA PRO A 23 -19.42 -20.65 -32.64
C PRO A 23 -18.00 -20.42 -32.12
N PRO A 24 -17.08 -19.83 -32.91
CA PRO A 24 -15.73 -19.55 -32.44
C PRO A 24 -15.79 -18.59 -31.25
N ALA A 25 -15.10 -18.98 -30.17
CA ALA A 25 -14.94 -18.18 -28.97
C ALA A 25 -14.37 -16.81 -29.35
N ALA A 26 -15.07 -15.75 -28.93
CA ALA A 26 -14.58 -14.39 -29.05
C ALA A 26 -13.25 -14.28 -28.30
N SER A 27 -12.21 -13.87 -29.02
CA SER A 27 -10.91 -13.51 -28.46
C SER A 27 -11.10 -12.48 -27.34
N PRO A 28 -10.45 -12.62 -26.17
CA PRO A 28 -10.49 -11.58 -25.16
C PRO A 28 -9.78 -10.34 -25.70
N SER A 29 -10.53 -9.26 -25.88
CA SER A 29 -10.00 -7.92 -26.14
C SER A 29 -8.96 -7.58 -25.06
N PRO A 30 -7.81 -6.98 -25.41
CA PRO A 30 -6.87 -6.53 -24.42
C PRO A 30 -7.53 -5.48 -23.49
N PRO A 31 -7.17 -5.44 -22.19
CA PRO A 31 -7.68 -4.43 -21.29
C PRO A 31 -7.34 -3.03 -21.83
N PRO A 32 -8.18 -2.01 -21.61
CA PRO A 32 -7.87 -0.65 -22.02
C PRO A 32 -6.56 -0.25 -21.34
N THR A 33 -5.57 0.06 -22.18
CA THR A 33 -4.33 0.72 -21.79
C THR A 33 -4.66 1.88 -20.86
N SER A 34 -3.98 1.87 -19.71
CA SER A 34 -3.89 2.99 -18.78
C SER A 34 -3.83 4.31 -19.53
N ASP A 35 -4.55 5.31 -19.03
CA ASP A 35 -4.42 6.70 -19.44
C ASP A 35 -2.92 7.08 -19.38
N GLU A 36 -2.24 6.93 -20.51
CA GLU A 36 -0.95 7.55 -20.75
C GLU A 36 -1.26 9.04 -20.81
N GLU A 37 -1.16 9.71 -19.65
CA GLU A 37 -0.95 11.14 -19.61
C GLU A 37 0.15 11.43 -20.63
N THR A 38 -0.25 11.99 -21.76
CA THR A 38 0.66 12.35 -22.84
C THR A 38 1.58 13.40 -22.28
N ILE A 39 2.73 12.96 -21.77
CA ILE A 39 3.82 13.85 -21.37
C ILE A 39 4.27 14.48 -22.67
N ILE A 40 3.85 15.72 -22.92
CA ILE A 40 4.40 16.52 -24.00
C ILE A 40 5.88 16.66 -23.65
N PRO A 41 6.80 16.02 -24.40
CA PRO A 41 8.21 16.14 -24.09
C PRO A 41 8.62 17.58 -24.39
N THR A 42 8.66 18.40 -23.34
CA THR A 42 9.21 19.74 -23.47
C THR A 42 10.73 19.61 -23.55
N PHE A 43 11.33 20.16 -24.60
CA PHE A 43 12.78 20.17 -24.78
C PHE A 43 13.47 21.17 -23.83
N GLU A 44 12.69 22.01 -23.13
CA GLU A 44 13.22 22.92 -22.13
C GLU A 44 13.47 22.21 -20.80
N THR A 45 14.74 22.13 -20.42
CA THR A 45 15.12 21.77 -19.06
C THR A 45 14.56 22.83 -18.11
N GLN A 46 13.52 22.48 -17.34
CA GLN A 46 13.00 23.34 -16.28
C GLN A 46 14.07 23.52 -15.20
N LYS A 47 14.86 24.60 -15.30
CA LYS A 47 16.05 24.87 -14.47
C LYS A 47 15.75 24.98 -12.96
N LEU A 48 14.48 25.13 -12.58
CA LEU A 48 14.02 25.28 -11.19
C LEU A 48 13.18 24.09 -10.70
N ALA A 49 13.07 23.01 -11.49
CA ALA A 49 12.33 21.83 -11.07
C ALA A 49 13.03 21.14 -9.89
N ARG A 50 12.32 20.97 -8.78
CA ARG A 50 12.84 20.23 -7.62
C ARG A 50 12.50 18.76 -7.74
N THR A 51 13.51 17.90 -7.66
CA THR A 51 13.34 16.45 -7.68
C THR A 51 13.75 15.87 -6.34
N TYR A 52 12.94 14.97 -5.80
CA TYR A 52 13.30 14.13 -4.67
C TYR A 52 13.33 12.68 -5.10
N ILE A 53 14.35 11.96 -4.67
CA ILE A 53 14.43 10.50 -4.79
C ILE A 53 14.31 9.96 -3.37
N LEU A 54 13.30 9.13 -3.14
CA LEU A 54 12.98 8.57 -1.83
C LEU A 54 13.03 7.05 -1.92
N ASP A 55 13.44 6.43 -0.83
CA ASP A 55 13.60 4.99 -0.77
C ASP A 55 12.30 4.35 -0.30
N ILE A 56 11.90 3.27 -0.98
CA ILE A 56 10.78 2.42 -0.59
C ILE A 56 11.36 1.23 0.18
N PRO A 57 11.14 1.13 1.51
CA PRO A 57 11.60 -0.02 2.28
C PRO A 57 11.11 -1.33 1.70
N ALA A 58 12.03 -2.27 1.52
CA ALA A 58 11.71 -3.59 1.00
C ALA A 58 10.92 -4.45 2.00
N PRO A 59 10.03 -5.33 1.51
CA PRO A 59 9.44 -6.35 2.37
C PRO A 59 10.54 -7.33 2.82
N ARG A 60 10.61 -7.56 4.13
CA ARG A 60 11.58 -8.50 4.71
C ARG A 60 11.35 -9.95 4.25
N GLY A 61 12.40 -10.76 4.21
CA GLY A 61 12.29 -12.21 4.01
C GLY A 61 11.46 -12.91 5.09
N GLN A 62 10.87 -14.05 4.78
CA GLN A 62 10.12 -14.87 5.74
C GLN A 62 11.08 -15.77 6.54
N ILE A 63 10.73 -16.03 7.80
CA ILE A 63 11.36 -17.08 8.60
C ILE A 63 10.41 -18.26 8.61
N THR A 64 10.87 -19.41 8.15
CA THR A 64 10.06 -20.62 8.00
C THR A 64 10.61 -21.76 8.84
N ASP A 65 9.75 -22.74 9.15
CA ASP A 65 10.20 -23.99 9.75
C ASP A 65 10.70 -24.98 8.68
N ARG A 66 11.16 -26.16 9.12
CA ARG A 66 11.62 -27.24 8.21
C ARG A 66 10.59 -27.71 7.18
N THR A 67 9.31 -27.39 7.37
CA THR A 67 8.20 -27.76 6.47
C THR A 67 7.72 -26.59 5.61
N GLY A 68 8.30 -25.40 5.79
CA GLY A 68 7.92 -24.17 5.08
C GLY A 68 6.80 -23.38 5.75
N LEU A 69 6.38 -23.73 6.98
CA LEU A 69 5.38 -22.95 7.71
C LEU A 69 5.98 -21.64 8.24
N PRO A 70 5.32 -20.48 8.05
CA PRO A 70 5.88 -19.19 8.45
C PRO A 70 5.87 -19.02 9.97
N LEU A 71 7.06 -18.84 10.53
CA LEU A 71 7.30 -18.43 11.91
C LEU A 71 7.31 -16.91 12.06
N ALA A 72 7.84 -16.20 11.05
CA ALA A 72 7.76 -14.75 10.93
C ALA A 72 7.50 -14.36 9.47
N GLN A 73 6.51 -13.50 9.24
CA GLN A 73 6.10 -13.07 7.90
C GLN A 73 5.70 -11.60 7.91
N ASN A 74 5.61 -11.01 6.72
CA ASN A 74 5.06 -9.65 6.59
C ASN A 74 3.57 -9.72 6.29
N LYS A 75 2.84 -8.76 6.85
CA LYS A 75 1.44 -8.51 6.54
C LYS A 75 1.31 -7.08 6.04
N VAL A 76 0.51 -6.88 5.00
CA VAL A 76 0.14 -5.53 4.57
C VAL A 76 -0.79 -4.94 5.63
N SER A 77 -0.37 -3.80 6.17
CA SER A 77 -1.14 -2.94 7.06
C SER A 77 -1.38 -1.62 6.34
N TYR A 78 -2.38 -0.86 6.77
CA TYR A 78 -2.71 0.42 6.15
C TYR A 78 -2.56 1.54 7.16
N ASN A 79 -1.91 2.62 6.74
CA ASN A 79 -1.83 3.87 7.50
C ASN A 79 -2.72 4.92 6.83
N LEU A 80 -3.42 5.71 7.65
CA LEU A 80 -4.15 6.87 7.18
C LEU A 80 -3.27 8.11 7.28
N ALA A 81 -3.23 8.89 6.20
CA ALA A 81 -2.45 10.10 6.12
C ALA A 81 -3.20 11.25 5.43
N ILE A 82 -2.73 12.47 5.64
CA ILE A 82 -3.24 13.70 5.01
C ILE A 82 -2.19 14.21 4.04
N SER A 83 -2.55 14.38 2.78
CA SER A 83 -1.70 15.04 1.78
C SER A 83 -2.04 16.52 1.76
N PHE A 84 -1.07 17.40 1.96
CA PHE A 84 -1.33 18.83 1.73
C PHE A 84 -1.46 19.10 0.22
N PRO A 85 -2.31 20.06 -0.18
CA PRO A 85 -2.35 20.50 -1.57
C PRO A 85 -1.01 21.12 -1.96
N THR A 86 -0.62 20.93 -3.22
CA THR A 86 0.57 21.56 -3.80
C THR A 86 0.14 22.62 -4.80
N PRO A 87 0.74 23.82 -4.79
CA PRO A 87 1.90 24.23 -3.99
C PRO A 87 1.60 24.45 -2.50
N LEU A 88 2.63 24.38 -1.66
CA LEU A 88 2.51 24.60 -0.21
C LEU A 88 2.48 26.10 0.10
N ASP A 89 1.36 26.75 -0.18
CA ASP A 89 1.13 28.20 -0.06
C ASP A 89 0.29 28.61 1.16
N PHE A 90 -0.03 27.65 2.04
CA PHE A 90 -0.86 27.93 3.21
C PHE A 90 -0.07 28.69 4.27
N THR A 91 -0.74 29.68 4.86
CA THR A 91 -0.32 30.27 6.14
C THR A 91 -0.45 29.21 7.24
N ASP A 92 0.39 29.29 8.27
CA ASP A 92 0.40 28.38 9.44
C ASP A 92 -1.01 28.12 10.00
N THR A 93 -1.80 29.17 10.17
CA THR A 93 -3.19 29.08 10.66
C THR A 93 -4.10 28.27 9.71
N LYS A 94 -3.94 28.46 8.39
CA LYS A 94 -4.68 27.72 7.37
C LYS A 94 -4.22 26.27 7.30
N ALA A 95 -2.92 26.00 7.40
CA ALA A 95 -2.36 24.65 7.39
C ALA A 95 -2.89 23.82 8.56
N VAL A 96 -2.89 24.39 9.78
CA VAL A 96 -3.46 23.75 10.96
C VAL A 96 -4.96 23.55 10.81
N ALA A 97 -5.71 24.58 10.40
CA ALA A 97 -7.16 24.48 10.22
C ALA A 97 -7.54 23.37 9.21
N PHE A 98 -6.83 23.31 8.08
CA PHE A 98 -7.01 22.29 7.06
C PHE A 98 -6.74 20.89 7.62
N ALA A 99 -5.60 20.69 8.29
CA ALA A 99 -5.26 19.41 8.87
C ALA A 99 -6.28 18.99 9.94
N ARG A 100 -6.74 19.92 10.79
CA ARG A 100 -7.76 19.67 11.82
C ARG A 100 -9.09 19.23 11.21
N GLU A 101 -9.57 19.92 10.19
CA GLU A 101 -10.78 19.53 9.46
C GLU A 101 -10.68 18.09 8.93
N LYS A 102 -9.54 17.73 8.33
CA LYS A 102 -9.32 16.37 7.80
C LYS A 102 -9.15 15.33 8.90
N ILE A 103 -8.51 15.67 10.02
CA ILE A 103 -8.40 14.81 11.21
C ILE A 103 -9.78 14.53 11.79
N ASP A 104 -10.65 15.54 11.90
CA ASP A 104 -12.00 15.38 12.44
C ASP A 104 -12.88 14.55 11.51
N LYS A 105 -12.77 14.76 10.19
CA LYS A 105 -13.42 13.90 9.19
C LYS A 105 -12.92 12.46 9.34
N ALA A 106 -11.61 12.25 9.35
CA ALA A 106 -11.01 10.92 9.50
C ALA A 106 -11.47 10.24 10.79
N ALA A 107 -11.44 10.92 11.94
CA ALA A 107 -11.86 10.40 13.24
C ALA A 107 -13.32 9.94 13.24
N LYS A 108 -14.21 10.67 12.57
CA LYS A 108 -15.63 10.27 12.39
C LYS A 108 -15.77 9.02 11.52
N LEU A 109 -14.94 8.86 10.49
CA LEU A 109 -14.99 7.70 9.60
C LEU A 109 -14.47 6.42 10.24
N ILE A 110 -13.34 6.51 10.95
CA ILE A 110 -12.73 5.34 11.58
C ILE A 110 -13.34 5.02 12.96
N GLY A 111 -14.04 5.98 13.58
CA GLY A 111 -14.61 5.81 14.93
C GLY A 111 -13.56 5.81 16.04
N ARG A 112 -12.38 6.38 15.79
CA ARG A 112 -11.22 6.41 16.72
C ARG A 112 -10.76 7.85 16.93
N SER A 113 -10.42 8.19 18.18
CA SER A 113 -9.85 9.50 18.49
C SER A 113 -8.43 9.62 17.94
N ILE A 114 -8.18 10.62 17.12
CA ILE A 114 -6.87 10.98 16.60
C ILE A 114 -6.40 12.25 17.31
N LYS A 115 -5.24 12.18 17.97
CA LYS A 115 -4.65 13.32 18.69
C LYS A 115 -3.27 13.62 18.13
N ILE A 116 -3.12 14.79 17.52
CA ILE A 116 -1.87 15.33 16.99
C ILE A 116 -1.77 16.78 17.49
N SER A 117 -0.58 17.23 17.88
CA SER A 117 -0.36 18.62 18.29
C SER A 117 -0.28 19.54 17.09
N ASP A 118 -0.69 20.80 17.24
CA ASP A 118 -0.59 21.80 16.17
C ASP A 118 0.87 22.04 15.76
N ASP A 119 1.78 22.01 16.73
CA ASP A 119 3.23 22.09 16.50
C ASP A 119 3.75 20.94 15.61
N ALA A 120 3.28 19.71 15.80
CA ALA A 120 3.65 18.60 14.94
C ALA A 120 3.10 18.76 13.51
N ILE A 121 1.89 19.31 13.36
CA ILE A 121 1.28 19.60 12.05
C ILE A 121 2.11 20.66 11.32
N LEU A 122 2.43 21.76 11.99
CA LEU A 122 3.21 22.86 11.42
C LEU A 122 4.63 22.41 11.06
N ARG A 123 5.30 21.70 11.96
CA ARG A 123 6.65 21.18 11.71
C ARG A 123 6.67 20.25 10.50
N HIS A 124 5.70 19.34 10.40
CA HIS A 124 5.55 18.49 9.22
C HIS A 124 5.30 19.33 7.96
N TYR A 125 4.39 20.31 8.03
CA TYR A 125 4.04 21.16 6.90
C TYR A 125 5.26 21.91 6.33
N HIS A 126 6.06 22.54 7.19
CA HIS A 126 7.24 23.31 6.78
C HIS A 126 8.40 22.42 6.31
N ASN A 127 8.68 21.33 7.04
CA ASN A 127 9.86 20.52 6.76
C ASN A 127 9.64 19.52 5.64
N ARG A 128 8.44 18.93 5.58
CA ARG A 128 8.14 17.78 4.71
C ARG A 128 6.69 17.73 4.23
N GLY A 129 6.06 18.90 4.03
CA GLY A 129 4.65 19.02 3.62
C GLY A 129 4.31 18.40 2.26
N ILE A 130 5.32 18.12 1.42
CA ILE A 130 5.13 17.38 0.16
C ILE A 130 4.85 15.89 0.38
N LEU A 131 5.21 15.35 1.55
CA LEU A 131 4.90 13.99 1.95
C LEU A 131 3.61 13.99 2.80
N PRO A 132 2.75 12.97 2.69
CA PRO A 132 1.50 13.02 3.43
C PRO A 132 1.75 12.70 4.93
N LEU A 133 1.18 13.52 5.80
CA LEU A 133 1.25 13.44 7.26
C LEU A 133 0.49 12.22 7.79
N GLU A 134 1.16 11.30 8.47
CA GLU A 134 0.47 10.16 9.10
C GLU A 134 -0.36 10.58 10.29
N ILE A 135 -1.65 10.22 10.28
CA ILE A 135 -2.57 10.54 11.36
C ILE A 135 -3.02 9.31 12.14
N ALA A 136 -3.06 8.14 11.50
CA ALA A 136 -3.35 6.88 12.17
C ALA A 136 -2.53 5.75 11.55
N GLN A 137 -1.92 4.93 12.40
CA GLN A 137 -1.14 3.76 12.00
C GLN A 137 -1.92 2.47 12.27
N ASN A 138 -1.71 1.45 11.43
CA ASN A 138 -2.28 0.12 11.58
C ASN A 138 -3.82 0.10 11.66
N LEU A 139 -4.47 0.58 10.60
CA LEU A 139 -5.92 0.48 10.46
C LEU A 139 -6.36 -0.98 10.53
N SER A 140 -7.39 -1.23 11.34
CA SER A 140 -8.14 -2.49 11.31
C SER A 140 -8.87 -2.64 9.98
N LYS A 141 -9.30 -3.87 9.68
CA LYS A 141 -10.02 -4.16 8.43
C LYS A 141 -11.29 -3.31 8.28
N SER A 142 -12.05 -3.15 9.37
CA SER A 142 -13.26 -2.31 9.40
C SER A 142 -12.96 -0.83 9.18
N GLU A 143 -11.89 -0.31 9.80
CA GLU A 143 -11.49 1.09 9.61
C GLU A 143 -11.01 1.34 8.16
N TYR A 144 -10.24 0.39 7.60
CA TYR A 144 -9.80 0.46 6.20
C TYR A 144 -11.00 0.47 5.23
N GLU A 145 -11.97 -0.43 5.43
CA GLU A 145 -13.17 -0.49 4.58
C GLU A 145 -14.02 0.77 4.66
N ALA A 146 -14.07 1.44 5.83
CA ALA A 146 -14.78 2.71 5.98
C ALA A 146 -14.11 3.87 5.21
N VAL A 147 -12.77 3.84 5.09
CA VAL A 147 -12.00 4.95 4.51
C VAL A 147 -11.62 4.72 3.05
N LYS A 148 -11.44 3.48 2.58
CA LYS A 148 -10.92 3.17 1.23
C LYS A 148 -11.69 3.89 0.10
N ASP A 149 -13.01 3.98 0.21
CA ASP A 149 -13.88 4.59 -0.82
C ASP A 149 -14.05 6.10 -0.61
N GLN A 150 -13.77 6.56 0.61
CA GLN A 150 -13.88 7.96 1.04
C GLN A 150 -12.54 8.70 1.09
N ALA A 151 -11.44 8.00 0.80
CA ALA A 151 -10.09 8.55 0.61
C ALA A 151 -10.06 9.37 -0.69
N LYS A 152 -10.82 10.45 -0.66
CA LYS A 152 -10.93 11.51 -1.66
C LYS A 152 -10.80 12.82 -0.89
N ASP A 153 -10.32 13.86 -1.54
CA ASP A 153 -10.05 15.16 -0.92
C ASP A 153 -8.93 15.11 0.13
N PHE A 154 -7.71 14.79 -0.30
CA PHE A 154 -6.49 14.94 0.49
C PHE A 154 -6.32 13.96 1.66
N LEU A 155 -7.25 13.02 1.86
CA LEU A 155 -7.05 11.84 2.70
C LEU A 155 -6.50 10.70 1.86
N VAL A 156 -5.38 10.13 2.30
CA VAL A 156 -4.65 9.08 1.57
C VAL A 156 -4.46 7.88 2.48
N VAL A 157 -4.76 6.69 1.96
CA VAL A 157 -4.46 5.43 2.64
C VAL A 157 -3.19 4.85 2.04
N ARG A 158 -2.17 4.62 2.87
CA ARG A 158 -0.89 4.05 2.44
C ARG A 158 -0.73 2.61 2.90
N PRO A 159 -0.46 1.66 1.99
CA PRO A 159 -0.06 0.31 2.38
C PRO A 159 1.37 0.34 2.95
N ILE A 160 1.58 -0.32 4.07
CA ILE A 160 2.89 -0.53 4.70
C ILE A 160 3.05 -2.00 5.05
N TYR A 161 4.30 -2.48 5.07
CA TYR A 161 4.60 -3.84 5.53
C TYR A 161 4.85 -3.85 7.04
N VAL A 162 4.12 -4.69 7.76
CA VAL A 162 4.29 -4.88 9.20
C VAL A 162 4.64 -6.33 9.49
N ARG A 163 5.65 -6.54 10.33
CA ARG A 163 6.08 -7.87 10.74
C ARG A 163 5.03 -8.52 11.65
N THR A 164 4.66 -9.77 11.35
CA THR A 164 3.69 -10.57 12.09
C THR A 164 4.29 -11.93 12.43
N TYR A 165 4.05 -12.41 13.65
CA TYR A 165 4.51 -13.70 14.17
C TYR A 165 3.29 -14.60 14.40
N PRO A 166 2.90 -15.48 13.44
CA PRO A 166 1.65 -16.23 13.50
C PRO A 166 1.49 -17.10 14.74
N ASN A 167 2.58 -17.69 15.23
CA ASN A 167 2.59 -18.56 16.41
C ASN A 167 2.74 -17.79 17.74
N GLY A 168 2.71 -16.45 17.70
CA GLY A 168 2.77 -15.59 18.87
C GLY A 168 3.99 -15.84 19.75
N LYS A 169 3.76 -16.37 20.96
CA LYS A 169 4.81 -16.57 21.97
C LYS A 169 5.68 -17.81 21.72
N VAL A 170 5.23 -18.73 20.86
CA VAL A 170 5.97 -19.97 20.59
C VAL A 170 7.30 -19.62 19.91
N ALA A 171 8.40 -20.14 20.46
CA ALA A 171 9.77 -19.86 19.99
C ALA A 171 10.12 -18.36 19.92
N GLY A 172 9.43 -17.49 20.66
CA GLY A 172 9.65 -16.03 20.61
C GLY A 172 11.08 -15.61 20.97
N GLN A 173 11.74 -16.31 21.89
CA GLN A 173 13.15 -16.07 22.25
C GLN A 173 14.12 -16.50 21.15
N ILE A 174 13.76 -17.52 20.36
CA ILE A 174 14.59 -18.01 19.25
C ILE A 174 14.38 -17.08 18.05
N ILE A 175 13.14 -16.85 17.65
CA ILE A 175 12.79 -16.01 16.50
C ILE A 175 13.19 -14.55 16.75
N GLY A 176 12.94 -14.04 17.95
CA GLY A 176 13.13 -12.65 18.30
C GLY A 176 12.01 -11.75 17.76
N TYR A 177 12.32 -10.46 17.62
CA TYR A 177 11.38 -9.47 17.11
C TYR A 177 12.09 -8.36 16.33
N THR A 178 11.29 -7.59 15.59
CA THR A 178 11.73 -6.40 14.84
C THR A 178 11.33 -5.12 15.55
N GLY A 179 12.16 -4.08 15.44
CA GLY A 179 11.85 -2.73 15.90
C GLY A 179 12.04 -1.71 14.78
N LYS A 180 11.41 -0.54 14.91
CA LYS A 180 11.68 0.57 13.98
C LYS A 180 13.14 1.00 14.09
N THR A 181 13.76 1.34 12.98
CA THR A 181 15.11 1.91 12.93
C THR A 181 15.04 3.38 13.32
N GLY A 182 15.66 3.76 14.44
CA GLY A 182 15.75 5.16 14.88
C GLY A 182 14.41 5.84 15.22
N ARG A 183 14.42 7.18 15.20
CA ARG A 183 13.23 8.02 15.38
C ARG A 183 12.58 8.29 14.02
N ASN A 184 11.26 8.55 14.02
CA ASN A 184 10.59 9.03 12.80
C ASN A 184 11.27 10.34 12.34
N LEU A 185 11.51 10.44 11.05
CA LEU A 185 12.14 11.62 10.45
C LEU A 185 11.16 12.80 10.50
N ASP A 186 11.64 13.92 11.01
CA ASP A 186 10.86 15.13 11.27
C ASP A 186 11.59 16.39 10.72
N GLY A 187 12.76 16.18 10.13
CA GLY A 187 13.56 17.23 9.51
C GLY A 187 13.18 17.48 8.05
N ILE A 188 13.95 18.35 7.40
CA ILE A 188 13.84 18.61 5.96
C ILE A 188 14.12 17.32 5.20
N ILE A 189 13.31 17.04 4.18
CA ILE A 189 13.45 15.84 3.35
C ILE A 189 14.82 15.81 2.69
N ASP A 190 15.52 14.70 2.87
CA ASP A 190 16.76 14.39 2.16
C ASP A 190 16.52 13.38 1.03
N ASN A 191 17.42 13.35 0.05
CA ASN A 191 17.40 12.30 -0.97
C ASN A 191 17.82 10.96 -0.34
N HIS A 192 17.23 9.89 -0.85
CA HIS A 192 17.36 8.52 -0.32
C HIS A 192 16.84 8.35 1.10
N GLU A 193 15.98 9.27 1.55
CA GLU A 193 15.20 9.08 2.76
C GLU A 193 14.09 8.04 2.52
N THR A 194 13.88 7.16 3.49
CA THR A 194 12.83 6.14 3.44
C THR A 194 11.45 6.76 3.60
N LEU A 195 10.49 6.40 2.73
CA LEU A 195 9.12 6.89 2.78
C LEU A 195 8.40 6.60 4.11
N TRP A 196 8.74 5.48 4.73
CA TRP A 196 8.28 5.09 6.07
C TRP A 196 9.43 4.45 6.84
N PRO A 197 9.38 4.47 8.18
CA PRO A 197 10.46 3.92 9.00
C PRO A 197 10.73 2.46 8.65
N GLU A 198 12.00 2.15 8.45
CA GLU A 198 12.47 0.78 8.32
C GLU A 198 12.30 -0.02 9.60
N THR A 199 12.37 -1.34 9.46
CA THR A 199 12.40 -2.25 10.60
C THR A 199 13.67 -3.09 10.57
N GLU A 200 14.33 -3.14 11.72
CA GLU A 200 15.52 -3.95 11.94
C GLU A 200 15.24 -5.04 12.99
N GLY A 201 15.89 -6.18 12.84
CA GLY A 201 15.86 -7.25 13.83
C GLY A 201 16.55 -6.82 15.13
N ARG A 202 15.84 -6.92 16.25
CA ARG A 202 16.33 -6.50 17.58
C ARG A 202 16.81 -7.65 18.45
N ASP A 203 16.36 -8.86 18.17
CA ASP A 203 16.70 -10.06 18.94
C ASP A 203 16.61 -11.33 18.07
N GLY A 204 17.12 -12.45 18.57
CA GLY A 204 16.96 -13.79 17.99
C GLY A 204 17.42 -13.94 16.53
N LEU A 205 16.71 -14.79 15.77
CA LEU A 205 16.93 -15.01 14.34
C LEU A 205 16.69 -13.74 13.52
N GLU A 206 15.75 -12.88 13.92
CA GLU A 206 15.49 -11.60 13.25
C GLU A 206 16.73 -10.70 13.25
N GLN A 207 17.45 -10.62 14.38
CA GLN A 207 18.70 -9.87 14.47
C GLN A 207 19.85 -10.60 13.77
N THR A 208 19.99 -11.90 14.03
CA THR A 208 21.11 -12.72 13.51
C THR A 208 21.13 -12.72 11.98
N PHE A 209 19.96 -12.79 11.35
CA PHE A 209 19.82 -12.82 9.90
C PHE A 209 19.28 -11.52 9.32
N ASN A 210 19.43 -10.39 10.04
CA ASN A 210 18.90 -9.11 9.61
C ASN A 210 19.35 -8.71 8.20
N GLU A 211 20.62 -8.91 7.86
CA GLU A 211 21.17 -8.59 6.53
C GLU A 211 20.50 -9.39 5.41
N MET A 212 20.29 -10.70 5.62
CA MET A 212 19.60 -11.54 4.64
C MET A 212 18.11 -11.21 4.54
N LEU A 213 17.49 -10.86 5.67
CA LEU A 213 16.06 -10.58 5.75
C LEU A 213 15.68 -9.19 5.25
N THR A 214 16.55 -8.19 5.25
CA THR A 214 16.15 -6.78 4.98
C THR A 214 15.80 -6.53 3.51
N GLY A 215 16.44 -7.23 2.56
CA GLY A 215 16.22 -6.99 1.13
C GLY A 215 16.90 -5.73 0.62
N LYS A 216 16.46 -5.20 -0.53
CA LYS A 216 17.00 -3.96 -1.13
C LYS A 216 15.87 -3.00 -1.45
N HIS A 217 16.02 -1.75 -1.02
CA HIS A 217 15.01 -0.72 -1.20
C HIS A 217 14.74 -0.42 -2.66
N GLY A 218 13.49 -0.04 -2.92
CA GLY A 218 13.11 0.57 -4.18
C GLY A 218 13.43 2.06 -4.17
N GLU A 219 13.42 2.67 -5.35
CA GLU A 219 13.63 4.11 -5.51
C GLU A 219 12.40 4.72 -6.15
N TYR A 220 11.90 5.80 -5.56
CA TYR A 220 10.71 6.50 -5.96
C TYR A 220 11.00 7.99 -6.12
N LYS A 221 10.69 8.51 -7.30
CA LYS A 221 11.02 9.87 -7.71
C LYS A 221 9.77 10.73 -7.79
N ILE A 222 9.83 11.87 -7.13
CA ILE A 222 8.81 12.91 -7.20
C ILE A 222 9.46 14.15 -7.80
N THR A 223 8.84 14.70 -8.85
CA THR A 223 9.30 15.93 -9.52
C THR A 223 8.27 17.03 -9.36
N PHE A 224 8.73 18.22 -9.00
CA PHE A 224 7.93 19.42 -8.85
C PHE A 224 8.36 20.48 -9.87
N ASP A 225 7.39 21.23 -10.38
CA ASP A 225 7.63 22.40 -11.22
C ASP A 225 8.20 23.58 -10.38
N LYS A 226 8.65 24.63 -11.06
CA LYS A 226 9.10 25.91 -10.48
C LYS A 226 8.07 26.53 -9.53
N ASP A 227 6.78 26.29 -9.79
CA ASP A 227 5.67 26.82 -8.99
C ASP A 227 5.36 25.93 -7.77
N GLY A 228 6.09 24.84 -7.56
CA GLY A 228 5.91 23.92 -6.42
C GLY A 228 4.76 22.92 -6.59
N ARG A 229 4.17 22.82 -7.79
CA ARG A 229 3.15 21.82 -8.13
C ARG A 229 3.81 20.47 -8.43
N LYS A 230 3.21 19.37 -7.96
CA LYS A 230 3.67 18.01 -8.31
C LYS A 230 3.42 17.77 -9.79
N THR A 231 4.47 17.55 -10.57
CA THR A 231 4.39 17.31 -12.02
C THR A 231 4.42 15.83 -12.35
N SER A 232 5.32 15.08 -11.70
CA SER A 232 5.43 13.64 -11.97
C SER A 232 5.80 12.86 -10.72
N GLU A 233 5.30 11.63 -10.67
CA GLU A 233 5.55 10.65 -9.65
C GLU A 233 5.90 9.33 -10.35
N LYS A 234 7.10 8.79 -10.11
CA LYS A 234 7.56 7.60 -10.83
C LYS A 234 8.34 6.67 -9.92
N LEU A 235 7.98 5.39 -9.93
CA LEU A 235 8.84 4.33 -9.42
C LEU A 235 10.02 4.13 -10.39
N ILE A 236 11.23 4.45 -9.94
CA ILE A 236 12.45 4.24 -10.72
C ILE A 236 12.85 2.77 -10.64
N LYS A 237 12.86 2.24 -9.42
CA LYS A 237 13.34 0.90 -9.12
C LYS A 237 12.41 0.24 -8.12
N SER A 238 11.94 -0.96 -8.45
CA SER A 238 11.13 -1.75 -7.53
C SER A 238 11.98 -2.29 -6.38
N ALA A 239 11.41 -2.33 -5.18
CA ALA A 239 12.06 -2.95 -4.03
C ALA A 239 12.21 -4.46 -4.24
N VAL A 240 13.33 -5.01 -3.79
CA VAL A 240 13.61 -6.45 -3.86
C VAL A 240 13.44 -7.05 -2.45
N PRO A 241 12.54 -8.03 -2.27
CA PRO A 241 12.36 -8.68 -0.98
C PRO A 241 13.64 -9.30 -0.43
N GLY A 242 13.74 -9.38 0.90
CA GLY A 242 14.80 -10.15 1.55
C GLY A 242 14.69 -11.66 1.30
N ASN A 243 15.78 -12.37 1.54
CA ASN A 243 15.84 -13.82 1.41
C ASN A 243 15.05 -14.49 2.54
N ASN A 244 14.33 -15.56 2.21
CA ASN A 244 13.70 -16.40 3.23
C ASN A 244 14.75 -17.30 3.90
N ILE A 245 14.52 -17.61 5.17
CA ILE A 245 15.34 -18.52 5.97
C ILE A 245 14.52 -19.63 6.61
#